data_AF-A0A498DV31-F1
#
_entry.id   AF-A0A498DV31-F1
#
_cell.length_a   1.000
_cell.length_b   1.000
_cell.length_c   1.000
_cell.angle_alpha   90.00
_cell.angle_beta   90.00
_cell.angle_gamma   90.00
#
_symmetry.space_group_name_H-M   'P 1'
#
loop_
_entity.id
_entity.type
_entity.pdbx_description
1 polymer ?
#
loop_
_entity_poly.entity_id
_entity_poly.type
_entity_poly.pdbx_seq_one_letter_code
_entity_poly.pdbx_strand_id
1 'polypeptide(L)'
;MMAAKNSTPDETRLDTHLDAPSTTAPGDGPADTTDPDERAVSATPDKGAAALAGHGTVNAVLPAPKKTAAKRTGKDRTETYPATRPDGTEVTVERNIETGESTVKDG
;
A
#
# COMPACT_ATOMS: atom_id res chain seq x y z
N MET A 1 -16.80 30.05 11.66
CA MET A 1 -15.86 29.52 10.65
C MET A 1 -16.09 28.02 10.57
N MET A 2 -16.69 27.52 9.48
CA MET A 2 -16.75 26.08 9.24
C MET A 2 -15.36 25.60 8.84
N ALA A 3 -14.80 24.66 9.60
CA ALA A 3 -13.62 23.92 9.17
C ALA A 3 -13.98 23.13 7.91
N ALA A 4 -13.28 23.39 6.81
CA ALA A 4 -13.40 22.60 5.61
C ALA A 4 -13.08 21.14 5.98
N LYS A 5 -14.01 20.22 5.68
CA LYS A 5 -13.71 18.78 5.72
C LYS A 5 -12.61 18.54 4.70
N ASN A 6 -11.38 18.43 5.17
CA ASN A 6 -10.27 17.98 4.36
C ASN A 6 -10.62 16.55 3.95
N SER A 7 -11.00 16.34 2.70
CA SER A 7 -11.02 15.02 2.10
C SER A 7 -9.57 14.53 2.12
N THR A 8 -9.24 13.65 3.07
CA THR A 8 -7.98 12.92 3.00
C THR A 8 -7.96 12.22 1.65
N PRO A 9 -6.92 12.39 0.82
CA PRO A 9 -6.84 11.67 -0.44
C PRO A 9 -6.92 10.17 -0.14
N ASP A 10 -7.70 9.43 -0.94
CA ASP A 10 -7.83 7.97 -0.80
C ASP A 10 -6.49 7.25 -1.06
N GLU A 11 -5.53 7.95 -1.69
CA GLU A 11 -4.22 7.44 -2.06
C GLU A 11 -3.15 8.53 -1.90
N THR A 12 -2.05 8.21 -1.23
CA THR A 12 -0.84 9.05 -1.11
C THR A 12 0.29 8.39 -1.89
N ARG A 13 1.05 9.17 -2.68
CA ARG A 13 2.11 8.69 -3.60
C ARG A 13 3.38 9.52 -3.47
N LEU A 14 4.53 8.94 -3.83
CA LEU A 14 5.80 9.67 -3.83
C LEU A 14 5.90 10.63 -5.02
N ASP A 15 6.36 11.84 -4.75
CA ASP A 15 6.63 12.85 -5.78
C ASP A 15 7.87 12.50 -6.61
N THR A 16 7.88 12.95 -7.87
CA THR A 16 9.01 12.75 -8.78
C THR A 16 9.94 13.96 -8.90
N HIS A 17 9.64 15.05 -8.19
CA HIS A 17 10.39 16.32 -8.25
C HIS A 17 11.24 16.55 -7.00
N LEU A 18 12.25 17.41 -7.13
CA LEU A 18 13.24 17.70 -6.08
C LEU A 18 13.45 19.20 -5.84
N ASP A 19 12.70 20.03 -6.54
CA ASP A 19 12.79 21.49 -6.61
C ASP A 19 11.61 22.18 -5.90
N ALA A 20 10.74 21.43 -5.23
CA ALA A 20 9.64 21.95 -4.43
C ALA A 20 9.40 21.05 -3.21
N PRO A 21 8.63 21.50 -2.21
CA PRO A 21 8.18 20.64 -1.12
C PRO A 21 7.43 19.41 -1.64
N SER A 22 7.43 18.33 -0.87
CA SER A 22 6.62 17.15 -1.19
C SER A 22 5.13 17.45 -0.97
N THR A 23 4.29 16.84 -1.80
CA THR A 23 2.83 16.87 -1.70
C THR A 23 2.38 15.76 -0.77
N THR A 24 2.01 16.10 0.46
CA THR A 24 1.56 15.10 1.45
C THR A 24 0.12 15.32 1.90
N ALA A 25 -0.54 14.24 2.29
CA ALA A 25 -1.82 14.33 3.00
C ALA A 25 -1.60 14.86 4.43
N PRO A 26 -2.64 15.42 5.08
CA PRO A 26 -2.53 15.81 6.49
C PRO A 26 -2.16 14.62 7.38
N GLY A 27 -1.03 14.74 8.09
CA GLY A 27 -0.52 13.68 8.96
C GLY A 27 0.55 12.79 8.31
N ASP A 28 0.68 12.83 6.98
CA ASP A 28 1.69 12.09 6.22
C ASP A 28 3.00 12.90 6.13
N GLY A 29 4.11 12.21 6.32
CA GLY A 29 5.45 12.68 6.02
C GLY A 29 5.81 12.57 4.53
N PRO A 30 6.92 13.17 4.09
CA PRO A 30 7.31 13.25 2.67
C PRO A 30 7.62 11.92 1.98
N ALA A 31 7.74 10.82 2.73
CA ALA A 31 8.00 9.49 2.20
C ALA A 31 6.86 8.51 2.46
N ASP A 32 5.75 8.99 3.04
CA ASP A 32 4.61 8.16 3.37
C ASP A 32 3.78 7.94 2.10
N THR A 33 3.39 6.69 1.89
CA THR A 33 2.59 6.23 0.75
C THR A 33 1.59 5.20 1.23
N THR A 34 0.42 5.18 0.61
CA THR A 34 -0.61 4.17 0.87
C THR A 34 -0.36 2.86 0.09
N ASP A 35 0.60 2.84 -0.84
CA ASP A 35 0.98 1.64 -1.59
C ASP A 35 2.07 0.85 -0.85
N PRO A 36 1.78 -0.40 -0.39
CA PRO A 36 2.73 -1.20 0.37
C PRO A 36 3.99 -1.60 -0.42
N ASP A 37 3.96 -1.52 -1.75
CA ASP A 37 5.09 -1.87 -2.63
C ASP A 37 5.85 -0.65 -3.15
N GLU A 38 5.36 0.57 -2.90
CA GLU A 38 6.06 1.79 -3.25
C GLU A 38 7.21 2.05 -2.28
N ARG A 39 8.37 2.44 -2.81
CA ARG A 39 9.61 2.58 -2.04
C ARG A 39 10.21 3.93 -2.29
N ALA A 40 10.60 4.59 -1.21
CA ALA A 40 11.35 5.83 -1.23
C ALA A 40 12.86 5.58 -1.38
N VAL A 41 13.54 6.43 -2.15
CA VAL A 41 15.00 6.56 -2.13
C VAL A 41 15.39 8.01 -1.91
N SER A 42 16.41 8.25 -1.09
CA SER A 42 16.96 9.59 -0.90
C SER A 42 17.62 10.10 -2.17
N ALA A 43 17.37 11.35 -2.51
CA ALA A 43 18.01 12.05 -3.61
C ALA A 43 18.51 13.43 -3.16
N THR A 44 19.46 13.99 -3.91
CA THR A 44 19.98 15.34 -3.61
C THR A 44 18.97 16.38 -4.12
N PRO A 45 18.37 17.21 -3.24
CA PRO A 45 17.36 18.18 -3.65
C PRO A 45 17.95 19.35 -4.45
N ASP A 46 17.17 19.91 -5.37
CA ASP A 46 17.51 21.16 -6.06
C ASP A 46 17.06 22.37 -5.22
N LYS A 47 17.90 22.71 -4.24
CA LYS A 47 17.66 23.85 -3.34
C LYS A 47 17.71 25.19 -4.07
N GLY A 48 18.44 25.27 -5.19
CA GLY A 48 18.60 26.51 -5.95
C GLY A 48 17.32 26.85 -6.69
N ALA A 49 16.80 25.89 -7.46
CA ALA A 49 15.52 26.04 -8.15
C ALA A 49 14.38 26.29 -7.16
N ALA A 50 14.34 25.54 -6.05
CA ALA A 50 13.33 25.71 -5.01
C ALA A 50 13.33 27.11 -4.38
N ALA A 51 14.52 27.63 -4.05
CA ALA A 51 14.64 28.96 -3.47
C ALA A 51 14.22 30.07 -4.46
N LEU A 52 14.57 29.92 -5.75
CA LEU A 52 14.12 30.84 -6.80
C LEU A 52 12.60 30.83 -6.98
N ALA A 53 11.97 29.67 -6.80
CA ALA A 53 10.52 29.52 -6.79
C ALA A 53 9.85 29.97 -5.46
N GLY A 54 10.64 30.40 -4.47
CA GLY A 54 10.13 30.92 -3.19
C GLY A 54 9.80 29.83 -2.16
N HIS A 55 10.29 28.61 -2.34
CA HIS A 55 10.09 27.52 -1.38
C HIS A 55 11.11 27.59 -0.24
N GLY A 56 10.62 27.40 1.00
CA GLY A 56 11.47 27.32 2.21
C GLY A 56 11.90 25.90 2.56
N THR A 57 11.33 24.89 1.90
CA THR A 57 11.63 23.46 2.08
C THR A 57 11.66 22.77 0.72
N VAL A 58 12.25 21.58 0.67
CA VAL A 58 12.43 20.79 -0.56
C VAL A 58 12.16 19.33 -0.30
N ASN A 59 11.64 18.64 -1.31
CA ASN A 59 11.59 17.19 -1.34
C ASN A 59 13.00 16.62 -1.54
N ALA A 60 13.34 15.58 -0.79
CA ALA A 60 14.63 14.88 -0.87
C ALA A 60 14.44 13.37 -1.11
N VAL A 61 13.25 12.97 -1.54
CA VAL A 61 12.86 11.57 -1.74
C VAL A 61 12.29 11.41 -3.13
N LEU A 62 12.66 10.34 -3.83
CA LEU A 62 12.07 9.94 -5.10
C LEU A 62 11.52 8.52 -5.02
N PRO A 63 10.56 8.15 -5.88
CA PRO A 63 10.16 6.77 -6.04
C PRO A 63 11.33 5.93 -6.56
N ALA A 64 11.65 4.88 -5.83
CA ALA A 64 12.52 3.82 -6.29
C ALA A 64 11.73 2.84 -7.19
N PRO A 65 12.42 2.10 -8.08
CA PRO A 65 11.76 1.04 -8.84
C PRO A 65 11.01 0.07 -7.93
N LYS A 66 9.74 -0.23 -8.26
CA LYS A 66 8.95 -1.21 -7.49
C LYS A 66 9.63 -2.57 -7.53
N LYS A 67 9.63 -3.27 -6.39
CA LYS A 67 10.09 -4.65 -6.37
C LYS A 67 9.01 -5.50 -7.03
N THR A 68 9.39 -6.37 -7.97
CA THR A 68 8.48 -7.39 -8.45
C THR A 68 8.18 -8.37 -7.32
N ALA A 69 6.89 -8.56 -7.02
CA ALA A 69 6.47 -9.56 -6.05
C ALA A 69 7.04 -10.94 -6.46
N ALA A 70 7.69 -11.61 -5.51
CA ALA A 70 8.21 -12.94 -5.77
C ALA A 70 7.03 -13.90 -5.93
N LYS A 71 7.01 -14.66 -7.02
CA LYS A 71 6.02 -15.73 -7.18
C LYS A 71 6.34 -16.83 -6.17
N ARG A 72 5.34 -17.26 -5.40
CA ARG A 72 5.45 -18.42 -4.52
C ARG A 72 5.88 -19.64 -5.34
N THR A 73 6.85 -20.39 -4.81
CA THR A 73 7.28 -21.67 -5.35
C THR A 73 6.83 -22.79 -4.41
N GLY A 74 6.60 -23.98 -4.96
CA GLY A 74 6.14 -25.15 -4.20
C GLY A 74 4.68 -25.53 -4.49
N LYS A 75 4.26 -26.65 -3.91
CA LYS A 75 2.87 -27.11 -3.96
C LYS A 75 2.06 -26.45 -2.85
N ASP A 76 0.78 -26.24 -3.10
CA ASP A 76 -0.15 -25.80 -2.09
C ASP A 76 -0.52 -26.97 -1.18
N ARG A 77 -0.70 -26.66 0.10
CA ARG A 77 -1.16 -27.56 1.13
C ARG A 77 -2.60 -27.19 1.44
N THR A 78 -3.44 -28.22 1.44
CA THR A 78 -4.86 -28.07 1.73
C THR A 78 -5.17 -28.74 3.07
N GLU A 79 -5.97 -28.06 3.88
CA GLU A 79 -6.58 -28.59 5.08
C GLU A 79 -8.05 -28.88 4.79
N THR A 80 -8.52 -30.08 5.13
CA THR A 80 -9.91 -30.50 4.92
C THR A 80 -10.56 -30.79 6.27
N TYR A 81 -11.68 -30.14 6.57
CA TYR A 81 -12.40 -30.32 7.84
C TYR A 81 -13.91 -30.15 7.68
N PRO A 82 -14.72 -30.85 8.51
CA PRO A 82 -16.16 -30.62 8.55
C PRO A 82 -16.48 -29.29 9.23
N ALA A 83 -17.48 -28.57 8.73
CA ALA A 83 -18.01 -27.35 9.31
C ALA A 83 -19.54 -27.33 9.23
N THR A 84 -20.20 -26.69 10.18
CA THR A 84 -21.67 -26.56 10.18
C THR A 84 -22.07 -25.25 9.53
N ARG A 85 -22.95 -25.30 8.53
CA ARG A 85 -23.59 -24.12 7.93
C ARG A 85 -24.52 -23.44 8.94
N PRO A 86 -24.90 -22.16 8.72
CA PRO A 86 -25.88 -21.47 9.57
C PRO A 86 -27.26 -22.14 9.63
N ASP A 87 -27.61 -22.94 8.63
CA ASP A 87 -28.85 -23.73 8.58
C ASP A 87 -28.77 -25.06 9.35
N GLY A 88 -27.62 -25.37 9.97
CA GLY A 88 -27.38 -26.59 10.73
C GLY A 88 -26.87 -27.78 9.90
N THR A 89 -26.74 -27.66 8.58
CA THR A 89 -26.19 -28.73 7.73
C THR A 89 -24.67 -28.82 7.84
N GLU A 90 -24.11 -30.03 7.88
CA GLU A 90 -22.65 -30.23 7.83
C GLU A 90 -22.14 -30.17 6.39
N VAL A 91 -21.00 -29.51 6.21
CA VAL A 91 -20.26 -29.42 4.95
C VAL A 91 -18.80 -29.78 5.16
N THR A 92 -18.14 -30.20 4.09
CA THR A 92 -16.68 -30.32 4.09
C THR A 92 -16.07 -29.05 3.52
N VAL A 93 -15.20 -28.39 4.29
CA VAL A 93 -14.43 -27.23 3.83
C VAL A 93 -13.03 -27.68 3.48
N GLU A 94 -12.56 -27.32 2.29
CA GLU A 94 -11.16 -27.40 1.90
C GLU A 94 -10.55 -26.01 1.89
N ARG A 95 -9.55 -25.80 2.75
CA ARG A 95 -8.82 -24.54 2.88
C ARG A 95 -7.41 -24.69 2.35
N ASN A 96 -7.04 -23.86 1.39
CA ASN A 96 -5.66 -23.69 0.96
C ASN A 96 -4.91 -22.89 2.04
N ILE A 97 -3.90 -23.51 2.66
CA ILE A 97 -3.17 -22.92 3.78
C ILE A 97 -2.35 -21.70 3.33
N GLU A 98 -2.03 -21.61 2.05
CA GLU A 98 -1.08 -20.62 1.55
C GLU A 98 -1.70 -19.45 0.80
N THR A 99 -2.85 -19.65 0.19
CA THR A 99 -3.65 -18.55 -0.35
C THR A 99 -4.71 -18.07 0.65
N GLY A 100 -5.09 -18.90 1.63
CA GLY A 100 -6.20 -18.63 2.54
C GLY A 100 -7.58 -18.82 1.89
N GLU A 101 -7.62 -19.23 0.62
CA GLU A 101 -8.87 -19.53 -0.07
C GLU A 101 -9.52 -20.77 0.54
N SER A 102 -10.83 -20.70 0.73
CA SER A 102 -11.64 -21.82 1.21
C SER A 102 -12.70 -22.15 0.18
N THR A 103 -12.85 -23.44 -0.11
CA THR A 103 -13.92 -23.96 -0.96
C THR A 103 -14.79 -24.91 -0.16
N VAL A 104 -16.10 -24.81 -0.35
CA VAL A 104 -17.05 -25.76 0.23
C VAL A 104 -17.19 -26.89 -0.77
N LYS A 105 -16.90 -28.12 -0.32
CA LYS A 105 -17.22 -29.33 -1.07
C LYS A 105 -18.53 -29.85 -0.52
N ASP A 106 -19.55 -29.88 -1.38
CA ASP A 106 -20.80 -30.55 -1.03
C ASP A 106 -20.51 -32.04 -0.81
N GLY A 107 -21.00 -32.57 0.31
CA GLY A 107 -20.96 -33.98 0.66
C GLY A 107 -22.10 -34.75 0.02
#